data_AF-A0A7N9CIQ8-F1
#
_entry.id   AF-A0A7N9CIQ8-F1
#
_cell.length_a   1.000
_cell.length_b   1.000
_cell.length_c   1.000
_cell.angle_alpha   90.00
_cell.angle_beta   90.00
_cell.angle_gamma   90.00
#
_symmetry.space_group_name_H-M   'P 1'
#
loop_
_entity.id
_entity.type
_entity.pdbx_description
1 polymer ?
#
loop_
_entity_poly.entity_id
_entity_poly.type
_entity_poly.pdbx_seq_one_letter_code
_entity_poly.pdbx_strand_id
1 'polypeptide(L)'
;MDPISICRKARRLAGRQAELCQAEPEVVAELARGARLGVRECQFQFRFRRWNCSSHSKAFGRILQQDIRETAFVFAITAAGASHAVTQACSMGELLQCGCQAPAGGPLPGPPACPAPRTPGPASREGSSAWEWGGCGDDVDFGDEKSRLFMDARHKRGRGDIRALVQLHNNEKGRLVRGTTWWCVRK
;
A
#
# COMPACT_ATOMS: atom_id res chain seq x y z
N MET A 1 -6.73 -3.22 -21.70
CA MET A 1 -7.60 -4.24 -21.07
C MET A 1 -8.86 -3.52 -20.63
N ASP A 2 -10.05 -4.01 -20.96
CA ASP A 2 -11.32 -3.39 -20.53
C ASP A 2 -11.45 -3.46 -18.99
N PRO A 3 -11.55 -2.32 -18.26
CA PRO A 3 -11.68 -2.28 -16.81
C PRO A 3 -12.85 -3.14 -16.29
N ILE A 4 -13.95 -3.23 -17.05
CA ILE A 4 -15.13 -4.01 -16.69
C ILE A 4 -14.83 -5.52 -16.75
N SER A 5 -13.89 -5.94 -17.61
CA SER A 5 -13.49 -7.35 -17.73
C SER A 5 -12.70 -7.87 -16.52
N ILE A 6 -12.02 -6.98 -15.77
CA ILE A 6 -11.28 -7.31 -14.54
C ILE A 6 -12.27 -7.77 -13.46
N CYS A 7 -13.36 -7.02 -13.29
CA CYS A 7 -14.43 -7.33 -12.35
C CYS A 7 -15.29 -8.52 -12.79
N ARG A 8 -15.53 -8.67 -14.10
CA ARG A 8 -16.37 -9.75 -14.65
C ARG A 8 -15.68 -11.12 -14.63
N LYS A 9 -14.36 -11.19 -14.79
CA LYS A 9 -13.58 -12.44 -14.65
C LYS A 9 -13.46 -12.89 -13.19
N ALA A 10 -13.67 -11.99 -12.25
CA ALA A 10 -13.56 -12.29 -10.84
C ALA A 10 -14.89 -12.83 -10.28
N ARG A 11 -15.33 -14.02 -10.75
CA ARG A 11 -16.47 -14.80 -10.21
C ARG A 11 -16.38 -15.11 -8.70
N ARG A 12 -15.34 -14.63 -8.02
CA ARG A 12 -15.04 -14.82 -6.60
C ARG A 12 -15.15 -13.54 -5.77
N LEU A 13 -15.25 -12.35 -6.38
CA LEU A 13 -15.48 -11.11 -5.63
C LEU A 13 -16.95 -11.06 -5.23
N ALA A 14 -17.20 -10.78 -3.95
CA ALA A 14 -18.55 -10.75 -3.38
C ALA A 14 -18.64 -9.63 -2.34
N GLY A 15 -19.86 -9.13 -2.13
CA GLY A 15 -20.14 -8.03 -1.20
C GLY A 15 -19.30 -6.79 -1.53
N ARG A 16 -18.67 -6.21 -0.50
CA ARG A 16 -17.92 -4.96 -0.59
C ARG A 16 -16.77 -4.97 -1.61
N GLN A 17 -16.18 -6.14 -1.90
CA GLN A 17 -15.16 -6.24 -2.96
C GLN A 17 -15.76 -6.05 -4.35
N ALA A 18 -16.96 -6.57 -4.59
CA ALA A 18 -17.66 -6.41 -5.86
C ALA A 18 -18.17 -4.97 -6.02
N GLU A 19 -18.68 -4.37 -4.94
CA GLU A 19 -19.08 -2.96 -4.90
C GLU A 19 -17.90 -2.03 -5.29
N LEU A 20 -16.73 -2.21 -4.67
CA LEU A 20 -15.54 -1.43 -5.01
C LEU A 20 -15.10 -1.66 -6.47
N CYS A 21 -15.20 -2.89 -6.97
CA CYS A 21 -14.85 -3.19 -8.36
C CYS A 21 -15.77 -2.49 -9.36
N GLN A 22 -17.07 -2.38 -9.07
CA GLN A 22 -18.01 -1.67 -9.94
C GLN A 22 -17.81 -0.15 -9.86
N ALA A 23 -17.50 0.38 -8.68
CA ALA A 23 -17.31 1.82 -8.47
C ALA A 23 -15.96 2.32 -9.01
N GLU A 24 -14.87 1.58 -8.78
CA GLU A 24 -13.48 2.01 -9.02
C GLU A 24 -12.64 0.88 -9.66
N PRO A 25 -12.93 0.48 -10.91
CA PRO A 25 -12.27 -0.67 -11.54
C PRO A 25 -10.77 -0.46 -11.79
N GLU A 26 -10.35 0.79 -12.03
CA GLU A 26 -8.94 1.16 -12.20
C GLU A 26 -8.16 0.96 -10.89
N VAL A 27 -8.70 1.42 -9.76
CA VAL A 27 -8.12 1.18 -8.44
C VAL A 27 -8.02 -0.31 -8.13
N VAL A 28 -9.05 -1.10 -8.48
CA VAL A 28 -9.01 -2.56 -8.29
C VAL A 28 -7.97 -3.24 -9.18
N ALA A 29 -7.72 -2.71 -10.39
CA ALA A 29 -6.63 -3.19 -11.23
C ALA A 29 -5.27 -3.00 -10.54
N GLU A 30 -5.05 -1.83 -9.94
CA GLU A 30 -3.84 -1.50 -9.20
C GLU A 30 -3.68 -2.33 -7.92
N LEU A 31 -4.76 -2.54 -7.17
CA LEU A 31 -4.78 -3.46 -6.03
C LEU A 31 -4.39 -4.89 -6.44
N ALA A 32 -4.92 -5.38 -7.56
CA ALA A 32 -4.58 -6.71 -8.08
C ALA A 32 -3.12 -6.80 -8.57
N ARG A 33 -2.60 -5.74 -9.20
CA ARG A 33 -1.18 -5.62 -9.56
C ARG A 33 -0.29 -5.67 -8.32
N GLY A 34 -0.64 -4.90 -7.29
CA GLY A 34 0.07 -4.84 -6.02
C GLY A 34 0.06 -6.14 -5.23
N ALA A 35 -1.08 -6.83 -5.16
CA ALA A 35 -1.15 -8.15 -4.54
C ALA A 35 -0.21 -9.16 -5.22
N ARG A 36 -0.13 -9.13 -6.56
CA ARG A 36 0.82 -9.97 -7.33
C ARG A 36 2.27 -9.58 -7.06
N LEU A 37 2.55 -8.28 -6.92
CA LEU A 37 3.87 -7.79 -6.52
C LEU A 37 4.27 -8.35 -5.14
N GLY A 38 3.36 -8.29 -4.15
CA GLY A 38 3.61 -8.86 -2.83
C GLY A 38 3.89 -10.36 -2.85
N VAL A 39 3.19 -11.13 -3.69
CA VAL A 39 3.49 -12.58 -3.88
C VAL A 39 4.86 -12.81 -4.50
N ARG A 40 5.26 -12.01 -5.50
CA ARG A 40 6.62 -12.10 -6.07
C ARG A 40 7.69 -11.79 -5.04
N GLU A 41 7.46 -10.77 -4.22
CA GLU A 41 8.38 -10.41 -3.14
C GLU A 41 8.46 -11.52 -2.08
N CYS A 42 7.33 -12.14 -1.74
CA CYS A 42 7.32 -13.31 -0.86
C CYS A 42 8.17 -14.46 -1.41
N GLN A 43 8.06 -14.75 -2.71
CA GLN A 43 8.90 -15.77 -3.37
C GLN A 43 10.37 -15.40 -3.31
N PHE A 44 10.69 -14.12 -3.53
CA PHE A 44 12.05 -13.63 -3.42
C PHE A 44 12.61 -13.80 -1.99
N GLN A 45 11.89 -13.33 -0.98
CA GLN A 45 12.31 -13.43 0.43
C GLN A 45 12.50 -14.88 0.91
N PHE A 46 11.67 -15.80 0.42
CA PHE A 46 11.70 -17.21 0.81
C PHE A 46 12.44 -18.11 -0.19
N ARG A 47 13.15 -17.57 -1.18
CA ARG A 47 13.79 -18.33 -2.28
C ARG A 47 14.75 -19.45 -1.85
N PHE A 48 15.36 -19.31 -0.67
CA PHE A 48 16.29 -20.30 -0.10
C PHE A 48 15.73 -21.02 1.13
N ARG A 49 14.40 -20.98 1.34
CA ARG A 49 13.70 -21.68 2.43
C ARG A 49 13.02 -22.95 1.90
N ARG A 50 12.78 -23.92 2.79
CA ARG A 50 12.04 -25.17 2.47
C ARG A 50 10.66 -24.87 1.89
N TRP A 51 9.97 -23.88 2.45
CA TRP A 51 8.79 -23.28 1.85
C TRP A 51 9.20 -21.98 1.17
N ASN A 52 9.02 -21.89 -0.15
CA ASN A 52 9.52 -20.82 -1.00
C ASN A 52 8.42 -19.89 -1.56
N CYS A 53 7.22 -19.91 -0.97
CA CYS A 53 6.08 -19.08 -1.39
C CYS A 53 5.60 -19.30 -2.85
N SER A 54 5.85 -20.48 -3.43
CA SER A 54 5.40 -20.82 -4.80
C SER A 54 3.87 -20.83 -4.92
N SER A 55 3.31 -19.80 -5.56
CA SER A 55 1.87 -19.52 -5.63
C SER A 55 1.10 -20.41 -6.61
N HIS A 56 1.80 -21.07 -7.53
CA HIS A 56 1.21 -22.01 -8.48
C HIS A 56 0.89 -23.39 -7.86
N SER A 57 1.34 -23.64 -6.63
CA SER A 57 1.14 -24.94 -5.97
C SER A 57 -0.22 -25.01 -5.25
N LYS A 58 -0.87 -26.19 -5.27
CA LYS A 58 -2.02 -26.48 -4.39
C LYS A 58 -1.66 -26.36 -2.89
N ALA A 59 -0.36 -26.39 -2.56
CA ALA A 59 0.13 -26.19 -1.20
C ALA A 59 -0.04 -24.72 -0.75
N PHE A 60 0.06 -23.76 -1.65
CA PHE A 60 -0.12 -22.33 -1.32
C PHE A 60 -1.51 -22.06 -0.73
N GLY A 61 -2.57 -22.54 -1.38
CA GLY A 61 -3.94 -22.39 -0.87
C GLY A 61 -4.17 -23.08 0.48
N ARG A 62 -3.53 -24.24 0.72
CA ARG A 62 -3.60 -24.96 2.01
C ARG A 62 -2.86 -24.22 3.12
N ILE A 63 -1.71 -23.63 2.83
CA ILE A 63 -0.95 -22.83 3.80
C ILE A 63 -1.72 -21.57 4.18
N LEU A 64 -2.36 -20.90 3.22
CA LEU A 64 -3.27 -19.78 3.52
C LEU A 64 -4.47 -20.18 4.39
N GLN A 65 -4.74 -21.49 4.54
CA GLN A 65 -5.74 -22.04 5.45
C GLN A 65 -5.17 -22.45 6.83
N GLN A 66 -3.88 -22.23 7.09
CA GLN A 66 -3.23 -22.50 8.37
C GLN A 66 -2.83 -21.21 9.09
N ASP A 67 -2.74 -21.29 10.42
CA ASP A 67 -2.38 -20.17 11.28
C ASP A 67 -0.90 -20.25 11.67
N ILE A 68 -0.04 -20.02 10.68
CA ILE A 68 1.43 -20.11 10.81
C ILE A 68 2.13 -18.82 10.37
N ARG A 69 3.40 -18.67 10.77
CA ARG A 69 4.21 -17.48 10.49
C ARG A 69 4.35 -17.17 8.99
N GLU A 70 4.41 -18.20 8.14
CA GLU A 70 4.50 -18.05 6.68
C GLU A 70 3.23 -17.38 6.13
N THR A 71 2.06 -17.80 6.61
CA THR A 71 0.77 -17.22 6.23
C THR A 71 0.63 -15.78 6.72
N ALA A 72 1.11 -15.48 7.93
CA ALA A 72 1.15 -14.13 8.45
C ALA A 72 1.98 -13.20 7.54
N PHE A 73 3.15 -13.67 7.09
CA PHE A 73 3.99 -12.94 6.16
C PHE A 73 3.31 -12.70 4.82
N VAL A 74 2.64 -13.72 4.24
CA VAL A 74 1.93 -13.57 2.96
C VAL A 74 0.85 -12.50 3.05
N PHE A 75 0.03 -12.50 4.12
CA PHE A 75 -1.01 -11.49 4.30
C PHE A 75 -0.42 -10.09 4.46
N ALA A 76 0.62 -9.94 5.26
CA ALA A 76 1.31 -8.66 5.42
C ALA A 76 1.90 -8.14 4.09
N ILE A 77 2.70 -8.94 3.40
CA ILE A 77 3.39 -8.48 2.18
C ILE A 77 2.44 -8.25 1.00
N THR A 78 1.33 -9.00 0.93
CA THR A 78 0.31 -8.77 -0.10
C THR A 78 -0.51 -7.51 0.17
N ALA A 79 -0.83 -7.22 1.44
CA ALA A 79 -1.49 -5.98 1.84
C ALA A 79 -0.60 -4.75 1.63
N ALA A 80 0.70 -4.88 1.95
CA ALA A 80 1.71 -3.87 1.67
C ALA A 80 1.84 -3.63 0.16
N GLY A 81 1.96 -4.69 -0.63
CA GLY A 81 2.07 -4.59 -2.09
C GLY A 81 0.84 -3.94 -2.74
N ALA A 82 -0.36 -4.27 -2.27
CA ALA A 82 -1.61 -3.65 -2.73
C ALA A 82 -1.66 -2.14 -2.43
N SER A 83 -1.34 -1.74 -1.19
CA SER A 83 -1.28 -0.33 -0.78
C SER A 83 -0.22 0.42 -1.59
N HIS A 84 0.98 -0.14 -1.70
CA HIS A 84 2.10 0.45 -2.43
C HIS A 84 1.78 0.69 -3.90
N ALA A 85 1.18 -0.29 -4.58
CA ALA A 85 0.82 -0.16 -5.99
C ALA A 85 -0.18 0.98 -6.24
N VAL A 86 -1.21 1.10 -5.39
CA VAL A 86 -2.21 2.18 -5.51
C VAL A 86 -1.57 3.53 -5.25
N THR A 87 -0.81 3.68 -4.16
CA THR A 87 -0.10 4.93 -3.84
C THR A 87 0.86 5.34 -4.97
N GLN A 88 1.61 4.39 -5.52
CA GLN A 88 2.50 4.65 -6.65
C GLN A 88 1.73 5.14 -7.88
N ALA A 89 0.59 4.52 -8.19
CA ALA A 89 -0.26 4.94 -9.32
C ALA A 89 -0.83 6.35 -9.12
N CYS A 90 -1.16 6.75 -7.87
CA CYS A 90 -1.53 8.12 -7.54
C CYS A 90 -0.39 9.10 -7.87
N SER A 91 0.83 8.82 -7.39
CA SER A 91 1.99 9.70 -7.58
C SER A 91 2.44 9.81 -9.04
N MET A 92 2.20 8.78 -9.84
CA MET A 92 2.46 8.78 -11.28
C MET A 92 1.32 9.42 -12.09
N GLY A 93 0.21 9.80 -11.46
CA GLY A 93 -0.96 10.37 -12.13
C GLY A 93 -1.75 9.36 -12.96
N GLU A 94 -1.64 8.06 -12.67
CA GLU A 94 -2.36 6.99 -13.35
C GLU A 94 -3.79 6.81 -12.82
N LEU A 95 -4.07 7.28 -11.60
CA LEU A 95 -5.40 7.27 -10.98
C LEU A 95 -5.95 8.69 -10.85
N LEU A 96 -7.18 8.91 -11.29
CA LEU A 96 -7.84 10.22 -11.23
C LEU A 96 -8.42 10.55 -9.86
N GLN A 97 -8.58 9.54 -8.99
CA GLN A 97 -9.22 9.66 -7.67
C GLN A 97 -8.26 10.19 -6.59
N CYS A 98 -6.97 10.29 -6.89
CA CYS A 98 -5.89 10.67 -5.99
C CYS A 98 -4.78 11.40 -6.75
N GLY A 99 -3.76 11.87 -6.05
CA GLY A 99 -2.60 12.53 -6.65
C GLY A 99 -1.46 12.70 -5.66
N CYS A 100 -0.52 13.60 -5.97
CA CYS A 100 0.54 13.95 -5.04
C CYS A 100 -0.05 14.63 -3.82
N GLN A 101 0.28 14.14 -2.62
CA GLN A 101 0.04 14.86 -1.39
C GLN A 101 0.86 16.17 -1.45
N ALA A 102 0.27 17.29 -1.04
CA ALA A 102 1.02 18.54 -0.90
C ALA A 102 1.91 18.47 0.37
N PRO A 103 3.08 19.14 0.41
CA PRO A 103 3.84 19.23 1.64
C PRO A 103 2.98 20.04 2.62
N ALA A 104 2.50 19.40 3.68
CA ALA A 104 1.52 20.02 4.56
C ALA A 104 2.11 21.24 5.28
N GLY A 105 1.49 22.41 5.08
CA GLY A 105 1.62 23.59 5.93
C GLY A 105 0.67 23.57 7.14
N GLY A 106 0.24 22.38 7.60
CA GLY A 106 -0.77 22.19 8.65
C GLY A 106 -0.35 21.15 9.71
N PRO A 107 -1.12 20.99 10.81
CA PRO A 107 -0.69 20.35 12.06
C PRO A 107 -0.54 18.81 12.04
N LEU A 108 -0.54 18.19 10.86
CA LEU A 108 -0.30 16.75 10.69
C LEU A 108 1.21 16.48 10.61
N PRO A 109 1.68 15.27 10.96
CA PRO A 109 3.10 14.93 10.90
C PRO A 109 3.53 14.78 9.44
N GLY A 110 3.76 15.91 8.77
CA GLY A 110 4.50 15.96 7.53
C GLY A 110 5.95 15.54 7.74
N PRO A 111 6.69 15.26 6.66
CA PRO A 111 8.11 14.95 6.76
C PRO A 111 8.86 16.12 7.44
N PRO A 112 9.89 15.84 8.25
CA PRO A 112 10.61 16.86 9.02
C PRO A 112 11.17 17.94 8.09
N ALA A 113 10.96 19.22 8.42
CA ALA A 113 11.38 20.35 7.59
C ALA A 113 12.79 20.17 7.02
N CYS A 114 12.97 20.54 5.75
CA CYS A 114 14.27 20.43 5.09
C CYS A 114 15.38 21.09 5.92
N PRO A 115 16.54 20.44 6.09
CA PRO A 115 17.59 20.95 6.93
C PRO A 115 18.06 22.32 6.43
N ALA A 116 18.02 23.33 7.31
CA ALA A 116 18.61 24.63 7.03
C ALA A 116 20.14 24.51 7.00
N PRO A 117 20.84 25.31 6.16
CA PRO A 117 22.29 25.40 6.21
C PRO A 117 22.77 25.77 7.63
N ARG A 118 23.73 25.01 8.17
CA ARG A 118 24.39 25.37 9.43
C ARG A 118 25.43 26.47 9.15
N THR A 119 24.98 27.71 9.02
CA THR A 119 25.90 28.87 8.96
C THR A 119 25.97 29.55 10.33
N PRO A 120 27.14 29.59 10.99
CA PRO A 120 27.34 30.41 12.18
C PRO A 120 27.53 31.87 11.76
N GLY A 121 26.44 32.63 11.70
CA GLY A 121 26.45 34.06 11.37
C GLY A 121 25.13 34.74 11.74
N PRO A 122 25.12 36.06 12.03
CA PRO A 122 23.91 36.76 12.42
C PRO A 122 22.87 36.67 11.30
N ALA A 123 21.66 36.24 11.66
CA ALA A 123 20.56 36.04 10.73
C ALA A 123 20.25 37.33 9.96
N SER A 124 20.64 37.39 8.70
CA SER A 124 20.06 38.32 7.74
C SER A 124 18.59 37.98 7.60
N ARG A 125 17.72 38.96 7.84
CA ARG A 125 16.25 38.86 7.80
C ARG A 125 15.66 38.68 6.40
N GLU A 126 16.46 38.29 5.43
CA GLU A 126 16.05 37.96 4.07
C GLU A 126 16.92 36.80 3.58
N GLY A 127 16.27 35.68 3.27
CA GLY A 127 16.94 34.46 2.86
C GLY A 127 16.10 33.26 3.22
N SER A 128 15.13 32.95 2.36
CA SER A 128 14.43 31.67 2.30
C SER A 128 15.31 30.49 2.74
N SER A 129 14.76 29.50 3.45
CA SER A 129 15.45 28.21 3.59
C SER A 129 16.03 27.80 2.24
N ALA A 130 17.34 27.53 2.19
CA ALA A 130 18.04 27.18 0.95
C ALA A 130 17.48 25.91 0.30
N TRP A 131 16.67 25.17 1.05
CA TRP A 131 16.02 23.94 0.64
C TRP A 131 14.51 24.09 0.79
N GLU A 132 13.80 23.60 -0.22
CA GLU A 132 12.35 23.42 -0.19
C GLU A 132 12.01 21.96 -0.49
N TRP A 133 10.84 21.53 -0.04
CA TRP A 133 10.31 20.23 -0.44
C TRP A 133 10.01 20.26 -1.94
N GLY A 134 10.61 19.33 -2.67
CA GLY A 134 10.29 19.08 -4.07
C GLY A 134 9.86 17.63 -4.28
N GLY A 135 9.43 17.34 -5.49
CA GLY A 135 8.91 16.02 -5.86
C GLY A 135 7.40 15.90 -5.64
N CYS A 136 6.93 14.66 -5.73
CA CYS A 136 5.53 14.29 -5.54
C CYS A 136 5.44 13.46 -4.26
N GLY A 137 4.77 13.96 -3.22
CA GLY A 137 4.51 13.19 -2.02
C GLY A 137 3.52 12.06 -2.28
N ASP A 138 3.92 10.83 -1.97
CA ASP A 138 3.05 9.67 -2.04
C ASP A 138 1.81 9.82 -1.13
N ASP A 139 0.60 9.70 -1.70
CA ASP A 139 -0.64 9.58 -0.91
C ASP A 139 -0.79 8.15 -0.36
N VAL A 140 -0.05 7.89 0.72
CA VAL A 140 -0.02 6.58 1.38
C VAL A 140 -1.35 6.30 2.10
N ASP A 141 -2.06 7.34 2.54
CA ASP A 141 -3.34 7.21 3.24
C ASP A 141 -4.42 6.69 2.29
N PHE A 142 -4.50 7.22 1.07
CA PHE A 142 -5.40 6.71 0.03
C PHE A 142 -5.11 5.24 -0.30
N GLY A 143 -3.83 4.89 -0.47
CA GLY A 143 -3.42 3.50 -0.74
C GLY A 143 -3.81 2.53 0.38
N ASP A 144 -3.61 2.91 1.65
CA ASP A 144 -4.00 2.12 2.82
C ASP A 144 -5.53 1.93 2.86
N GLU A 145 -6.29 3.01 2.66
CA GLU A 145 -7.75 2.96 2.66
C GLU A 145 -8.29 1.98 1.61
N LYS A 146 -7.83 2.09 0.35
CA LYS A 146 -8.28 1.21 -0.73
C LYS A 146 -7.86 -0.24 -0.48
N SER A 147 -6.66 -0.46 0.06
CA SER A 147 -6.19 -1.79 0.45
C SER A 147 -7.07 -2.41 1.55
N ARG A 148 -7.45 -1.65 2.58
CA ARG A 148 -8.42 -2.10 3.61
C ARG A 148 -9.78 -2.43 3.01
N LEU A 149 -10.34 -1.52 2.22
CA LEU A 149 -11.66 -1.70 1.60
C LEU A 149 -11.75 -2.98 0.78
N PHE A 150 -10.66 -3.35 0.09
CA PHE A 150 -10.63 -4.54 -0.74
C PHE A 150 -10.22 -5.81 0.03
N MET A 151 -9.12 -5.78 0.78
CA MET A 151 -8.53 -6.98 1.37
C MET A 151 -9.22 -7.43 2.65
N ASP A 152 -9.83 -6.51 3.39
CA ASP A 152 -10.46 -6.77 4.69
C ASP A 152 -12.00 -6.94 4.57
N ALA A 153 -12.53 -6.82 3.35
CA ALA A 153 -13.96 -6.86 3.05
C ALA A 153 -14.70 -8.13 3.50
N ARG A 154 -14.01 -9.27 3.57
CA ARG A 154 -14.63 -10.58 3.89
C ARG A 154 -14.80 -10.80 5.40
N HIS A 155 -14.06 -10.06 6.22
CA HIS A 155 -13.92 -10.33 7.65
C HIS A 155 -14.93 -9.62 8.54
N LYS A 156 -15.68 -8.63 7.99
CA LYS A 156 -16.76 -7.95 8.74
C LYS A 156 -18.00 -8.83 9.01
N ARG A 157 -18.12 -9.99 8.37
CA ARG A 157 -19.27 -10.92 8.54
C ARG A 157 -19.17 -11.89 9.72
N GLY A 158 -18.01 -11.98 10.38
CA GLY A 158 -17.79 -12.92 11.50
C GLY A 158 -17.08 -12.24 12.67
N ARG A 159 -17.82 -11.46 13.46
CA ARG A 159 -17.31 -10.96 14.76
C ARG A 159 -17.03 -12.19 15.66
N GLY A 160 -15.77 -12.60 15.78
CA GLY A 160 -15.36 -13.66 16.71
C GLY A 160 -14.42 -14.75 16.16
N ASP A 161 -14.14 -14.80 14.86
CA ASP A 161 -13.16 -15.75 14.33
C ASP A 161 -11.72 -15.24 14.58
N ILE A 162 -10.98 -15.91 15.47
CA ILE A 162 -9.58 -15.56 15.81
C ILE A 162 -8.73 -15.49 14.55
N ARG A 163 -8.99 -16.37 13.59
CA ARG A 163 -8.28 -16.43 12.32
C ARG A 163 -8.49 -15.17 11.49
N ALA A 164 -9.72 -14.69 11.45
CA ALA A 164 -10.07 -13.44 10.80
C ALA A 164 -9.36 -12.25 11.47
N LEU A 165 -9.31 -12.23 12.81
CA LEU A 165 -8.63 -11.17 13.56
C LEU A 165 -7.12 -11.17 13.32
N VAL A 166 -6.48 -12.34 13.32
CA VAL A 166 -5.06 -12.48 13.00
C VAL A 166 -4.77 -12.04 11.57
N GLN A 167 -5.63 -12.41 10.60
CA GLN A 167 -5.47 -11.96 9.22
C GLN A 167 -5.58 -10.43 9.10
N LEU A 168 -6.58 -9.80 9.73
CA LEU A 168 -6.72 -8.34 9.77
C LEU A 168 -5.49 -7.67 10.39
N HIS A 169 -4.97 -8.22 11.49
CA HIS A 169 -3.75 -7.74 12.12
C HIS A 169 -2.55 -7.82 11.18
N ASN A 170 -2.35 -8.95 10.50
CA ASN A 170 -1.22 -9.14 9.60
C ASN A 170 -1.31 -8.21 8.39
N ASN A 171 -2.49 -8.05 7.80
CA ASN A 171 -2.73 -7.08 6.73
C ASN A 171 -2.34 -5.66 7.18
N GLU A 172 -2.78 -5.27 8.37
CA GLU A 172 -2.48 -3.96 8.95
C GLU A 172 -0.97 -3.75 9.15
N LYS A 173 -0.27 -4.73 9.71
CA LYS A 173 1.18 -4.66 9.89
C LYS A 173 1.93 -4.51 8.57
N GLY A 174 1.40 -5.09 7.48
CA GLY A 174 1.93 -4.87 6.14
C GLY A 174 1.80 -3.42 5.67
N ARG A 175 0.65 -2.79 5.90
CA ARG A 175 0.33 -1.43 5.39
C ARG A 175 1.02 -0.31 6.17
N LEU A 176 1.46 -0.56 7.40
CA LEU A 176 2.19 0.43 8.21
C LEU A 176 3.61 0.73 7.69
N VAL A 177 4.13 -0.03 6.73
CA VAL A 177 5.44 0.26 6.11
C VAL A 177 5.28 1.43 5.14
N ARG A 178 5.52 2.64 5.63
CA ARG A 178 5.37 3.90 4.88
C ARG A 178 6.71 4.32 4.26
N GLY A 179 6.77 4.30 2.92
CA GLY A 179 7.78 5.04 2.16
C GLY A 179 7.25 6.42 1.79
N THR A 180 8.14 7.40 1.63
CA THR A 180 7.79 8.73 1.13
C THR A 180 8.73 9.11 0.01
N THR A 181 8.17 9.63 -1.08
CA THR A 181 8.87 10.18 -2.25
C THR A 181 9.12 11.68 -2.12
N TRP A 182 9.06 12.24 -0.91
CA TRP A 182 9.53 13.60 -0.66
C TRP A 182 11.06 13.68 -0.66
N TRP A 183 11.62 14.66 -1.36
CA TRP A 183 13.04 15.00 -1.27
C TRP A 183 13.26 16.51 -1.20
N CYS A 184 14.29 16.93 -0.48
CA CYS A 184 14.66 18.34 -0.37
C CYS A 184 15.43 18.76 -1.63
N VAL A 185 14.95 19.81 -2.29
CA VAL A 185 15.58 20.43 -3.46
C VAL A 185 16.10 21.80 -3.06
N ARG A 186 17.28 22.18 -3.57
CA ARG A 186 17.84 23.51 -3.31
C ARG A 186 17.09 24.53 -4.15
N LYS A 187 16.69 25.66 -3.55
CA LYS A 187 16.22 26.83 -4.30
C LYS A 187 17.31 27.43 -5.18
#